data_AF-G0QNX1-F1
#
_entry.id   AF-G0QNX1-F1
#
_cell.length_a   1.000
_cell.length_b   1.000
_cell.length_c   1.000
_cell.angle_alpha   90.00
_cell.angle_beta   90.00
_cell.angle_gamma   90.00
#
_symmetry.space_group_name_H-M   'P 1'
#
loop_
_entity.id
_entity.type
_entity.pdbx_description
1 polymer ?
#
loop_
_entity_poly.entity_id
_entity_poly.type
_entity_poly.pdbx_seq_one_letter_code
_entity_poly.pdbx_strand_id
1 'polypeptide(L)'
;MQIYFFFFILRGKLIQLKQIKINIILVIIEKNQKKITELIPQFNIDNFINDNNEIQLCQLINQLKQMGFPINKNMIYYFCQDAQIFINCGFDPLPDNITIPQEDYKNFTELKIKCKENQISLIHQVMFEENNYEQNNKNQEEKQKVPNQCRRTKERKIGYIIEKVVEWRNLYNGSIQEGEMKQNRLSLEEAANKVQISKKSLDDYLLQIRFGRKYGFNFNEHKNDKVGILRAFVKKHKEIKNQDKKKKRRKLNYLIKATQLNRNKKKVKIFKNDF
;
A
#
# COMPACT_ATOMS: atom_id res chain seq x y z
N MET A 1 -30.78 46.17 -43.06
CA MET A 1 -29.42 45.84 -42.58
C MET A 1 -29.29 46.28 -41.13
N GLN A 2 -30.03 45.76 -40.14
CA GLN A 2 -30.02 44.37 -39.66
C GLN A 2 -28.59 43.81 -39.65
N ILE A 3 -27.92 43.89 -38.50
CA ILE A 3 -27.31 42.74 -37.82
C ILE A 3 -27.22 43.09 -36.33
N TYR A 4 -27.66 42.12 -35.55
CA TYR A 4 -27.92 42.12 -34.14
C TYR A 4 -26.63 42.29 -33.31
N PHE A 5 -26.46 43.44 -32.66
CA PHE A 5 -25.68 43.51 -31.42
C PHE A 5 -26.58 42.98 -30.30
N PHE A 6 -26.70 41.66 -30.24
CA PHE A 6 -27.40 40.95 -29.18
C PHE A 6 -26.67 41.26 -27.87
N PHE A 7 -27.32 42.11 -27.08
CA PHE A 7 -27.06 42.33 -25.67
C PHE A 7 -27.07 40.99 -24.93
N PHE A 8 -25.93 40.30 -24.88
CA PHE A 8 -25.68 39.26 -23.89
C PHE A 8 -25.23 39.95 -22.59
N ILE A 9 -26.13 40.75 -22.01
CA ILE A 9 -26.10 41.02 -20.57
C ILE A 9 -26.48 39.71 -19.90
N LEU A 10 -25.49 38.82 -19.79
CA LEU A 10 -25.46 37.83 -18.73
C LEU A 10 -25.56 38.65 -17.44
N ARG A 11 -26.75 38.64 -16.83
CA ARG A 11 -26.93 38.77 -15.38
C ARG A 11 -26.12 37.65 -14.74
N GLY A 12 -24.80 37.79 -14.76
CA GLY A 12 -23.88 37.02 -13.96
C GLY A 12 -24.17 37.42 -12.52
N LYS A 13 -25.11 36.72 -11.88
CA LYS A 13 -25.01 36.51 -10.45
C LYS A 13 -23.59 35.98 -10.26
N LEU A 14 -22.70 36.84 -9.79
CA LEU A 14 -21.47 36.46 -9.12
C LEU A 14 -21.92 35.53 -7.99
N ILE A 15 -22.01 34.24 -8.31
CA ILE A 15 -22.14 33.19 -7.32
C ILE A 15 -20.85 33.34 -6.55
N GLN A 16 -20.91 34.01 -5.39
CA GLN A 16 -19.81 34.01 -4.44
C GLN A 16 -19.61 32.54 -4.08
N LEU A 17 -18.62 31.91 -4.71
CA LEU A 17 -18.21 30.56 -4.39
C LEU A 17 -17.80 30.61 -2.92
N LYS A 18 -18.65 30.03 -2.07
CA LYS A 18 -18.47 30.01 -0.64
C LYS A 18 -17.23 29.21 -0.35
N GLN A 19 -16.12 29.90 -0.06
CA GLN A 19 -14.85 29.23 0.17
C GLN A 19 -14.91 28.39 1.45
N ILE A 20 -14.59 27.10 1.36
CA ILE A 20 -14.49 26.22 2.52
C ILE A 20 -13.08 26.36 3.10
N LYS A 21 -13.00 26.99 4.26
CA LYS A 21 -11.77 27.18 5.02
C LYS A 21 -11.78 26.29 6.26
N ILE A 22 -10.71 25.53 6.46
CA ILE A 22 -10.52 24.64 7.61
C ILE A 22 -9.13 24.84 8.22
N ASN A 23 -8.98 24.60 9.52
CA ASN A 23 -7.66 24.60 10.14
C ASN A 23 -6.99 23.23 9.93
N ILE A 24 -5.77 23.18 9.44
CA ILE A 24 -5.02 21.91 9.34
C ILE A 24 -4.06 21.81 10.51
N ILE A 25 -4.14 20.71 11.26
CA ILE A 25 -3.18 20.35 12.30
C ILE A 25 -2.27 19.27 11.73
N LEU A 26 -1.03 19.64 11.40
CA LEU A 26 -0.03 18.74 10.89
C LEU A 26 0.83 18.21 12.05
N VAL A 27 0.82 16.89 12.27
CA VAL A 27 1.61 16.22 13.31
C VAL A 27 2.72 15.42 12.64
N ILE A 28 3.95 15.89 12.74
CA ILE A 28 5.13 15.23 12.18
C ILE A 28 5.86 14.48 13.30
N ILE A 29 6.12 13.20 13.09
CA ILE A 29 6.89 12.36 14.03
C ILE A 29 8.18 11.94 13.35
N GLU A 30 9.29 12.45 13.87
CA GLU A 30 10.65 12.14 13.40
C GLU A 30 11.15 10.79 13.95
N LYS A 31 12.24 10.26 13.37
CA LYS A 31 12.96 9.06 13.81
C LYS A 31 13.21 8.96 15.32
N ASN A 32 13.54 10.08 15.96
CA ASN A 32 13.88 10.16 17.39
C ASN A 32 12.62 10.24 18.27
N GLN A 33 11.44 9.96 17.72
CA GLN A 33 10.14 10.14 18.37
C GLN A 33 9.83 11.59 18.75
N LYS A 34 10.64 12.54 18.27
CA LYS A 34 10.35 13.97 18.40
C LYS A 34 9.08 14.25 17.61
N LYS A 35 8.09 14.81 18.30
CA LYS A 35 6.79 15.18 17.75
C LYS A 35 6.78 16.68 17.51
N ILE A 36 6.60 17.08 16.25
CA ILE A 36 6.39 18.46 15.83
C ILE A 36 4.90 18.58 15.49
N THR A 37 4.27 19.69 15.90
CA THR A 37 2.86 19.94 15.61
C THR A 37 2.73 21.37 15.12
N GLU A 38 2.19 21.52 13.93
CA GLU A 38 2.03 22.80 13.25
C GLU A 38 0.56 23.02 12.92
N LEU A 39 0.08 24.23 13.19
CA LEU A 39 -1.28 24.66 12.89
C LEU A 39 -1.24 25.56 11.67
N ILE A 40 -1.99 25.20 10.63
CA ILE A 40 -2.16 25.98 9.42
C ILE A 40 -3.60 26.51 9.44
N PRO A 41 -3.80 27.76 9.90
CA PRO A 41 -5.15 28.31 10.06
C PRO A 41 -5.79 28.63 8.71
N GLN A 42 -7.12 28.47 8.64
CA GLN A 42 -7.95 28.93 7.51
C GLN A 42 -7.49 28.45 6.13
N PHE A 43 -6.98 27.23 6.05
CA PHE A 43 -6.55 26.61 4.81
C PHE A 43 -7.75 26.40 3.87
N ASN A 44 -7.65 26.90 2.64
CA ASN A 44 -8.69 26.73 1.64
C ASN A 44 -8.62 25.31 1.04
N ILE A 45 -9.69 24.52 1.20
CA ILE A 45 -9.75 23.15 0.70
C ILE A 45 -10.52 22.98 -0.61
N ASP A 46 -11.15 24.03 -1.15
CA ASP A 46 -12.03 23.94 -2.31
C ASP A 46 -11.34 23.33 -3.53
N ASN A 47 -10.06 23.64 -3.71
CA ASN A 47 -9.25 23.17 -4.84
C ASN A 47 -8.90 21.68 -4.75
N PHE A 48 -9.16 21.02 -3.62
CA PHE A 48 -8.83 19.62 -3.38
C PHE A 48 -10.07 18.75 -3.25
N ILE A 49 -11.28 19.30 -3.40
CA ILE A 49 -12.53 18.54 -3.28
C ILE A 49 -12.89 17.97 -4.66
N ASN A 50 -13.18 16.67 -4.72
CA ASN A 50 -13.68 16.01 -5.94
C ASN A 50 -15.21 16.19 -6.11
N ASP A 51 -15.75 15.68 -7.22
CA ASP A 51 -17.20 15.75 -7.51
C ASP A 51 -18.08 15.05 -6.46
N ASN A 52 -17.50 14.15 -5.66
CA ASN A 52 -18.18 13.43 -4.58
C ASN A 52 -18.16 14.19 -3.24
N ASN A 53 -17.65 15.42 -3.19
CA ASN A 53 -17.39 16.17 -1.96
C ASN A 53 -16.41 15.47 -1.01
N GLU A 54 -15.38 14.81 -1.55
CA GLU A 54 -14.31 14.21 -0.77
C GLU A 54 -12.99 14.94 -1.04
N ILE A 55 -12.14 15.06 -0.03
CA ILE A 55 -10.83 15.73 -0.19
C ILE A 55 -9.84 14.75 -0.82
N GLN A 56 -9.26 15.10 -1.96
CA GLN A 56 -8.17 14.39 -2.63
C GLN A 56 -6.87 14.57 -1.83
N LEU A 57 -6.57 13.58 -0.98
CA LEU A 57 -5.47 13.68 -0.02
C LEU A 57 -4.10 13.80 -0.69
N CYS A 58 -3.90 13.15 -1.85
CA CYS A 58 -2.66 13.25 -2.63
C CYS A 58 -2.31 14.71 -2.97
N GLN A 59 -3.28 15.47 -3.50
CA GLN A 59 -3.07 16.86 -3.88
C GLN A 59 -2.84 17.77 -2.67
N LEU A 60 -3.61 17.55 -1.60
CA LEU A 60 -3.44 18.28 -0.34
C LEU A 60 -2.03 18.09 0.23
N ILE A 61 -1.54 16.85 0.28
CA ILE A 61 -0.18 16.53 0.75
C ILE A 61 0.88 17.18 -0.14
N ASN A 62 0.70 17.18 -1.45
CA ASN A 62 1.62 17.84 -2.37
C ASN A 62 1.66 19.36 -2.16
N GLN A 63 0.52 19.99 -1.89
CA GLN A 63 0.47 21.41 -1.53
C GLN A 63 1.24 21.70 -0.23
N LEU A 64 1.05 20.86 0.80
CA LEU A 64 1.79 20.99 2.06
C LEU A 64 3.30 20.85 1.85
N LYS A 65 3.75 19.95 0.98
CA LYS A 65 5.18 19.86 0.61
C LYS A 65 5.69 21.13 -0.07
N GLN A 66 4.90 21.73 -0.96
CA GLN A 66 5.25 22.99 -1.63
C GLN A 66 5.37 24.16 -0.64
N MET A 67 4.63 24.11 0.48
CA MET A 67 4.77 25.06 1.59
C MET A 67 6.02 24.85 2.45
N GLY A 68 6.81 23.79 2.19
CA GLY A 68 8.07 23.52 2.88
C GLY A 68 8.00 22.50 4.02
N PHE A 69 6.85 21.87 4.25
CA PHE A 69 6.72 20.87 5.32
C PHE A 69 7.46 19.56 4.96
N PRO A 70 8.26 18.97 5.88
CA PRO A 70 9.09 17.79 5.61
C PRO A 70 8.27 16.49 5.63
N ILE A 71 7.34 16.35 4.68
CA ILE A 71 6.39 15.23 4.59
C ILE A 71 6.91 14.09 3.70
N ASN A 72 8.01 14.33 2.97
CA ASN A 72 8.55 13.38 1.98
C ASN A 72 8.89 12.03 2.60
N LYS A 73 8.46 10.94 1.94
CA LYS A 73 8.75 9.55 2.35
C LYS A 73 8.22 9.18 3.74
N ASN A 74 7.16 9.85 4.20
CA ASN A 74 6.49 9.53 5.45
C ASN A 74 5.27 8.64 5.22
N MET A 75 4.89 7.87 6.25
CA MET A 75 3.56 7.26 6.33
C MET A 75 2.55 8.34 6.68
N ILE A 76 1.48 8.43 5.91
CA ILE A 76 0.45 9.45 6.06
C ILE A 76 -0.79 8.84 6.71
N TYR A 77 -1.35 9.58 7.66
CA TYR A 77 -2.61 9.26 8.32
C TYR A 77 -3.48 10.51 8.40
N TYR A 78 -4.79 10.38 8.29
CA TYR A 78 -5.73 11.42 8.73
C TYR A 78 -6.47 10.95 9.99
N PHE A 79 -6.99 11.89 10.78
CA PHE A 79 -7.79 11.58 11.95
C PHE A 79 -9.28 11.52 11.57
N CYS A 80 -9.92 10.38 11.82
CA CYS A 80 -11.37 10.25 11.74
C CYS A 80 -11.96 10.62 13.09
N GLN A 81 -12.74 11.70 13.13
CA GLN A 81 -13.30 12.22 14.37
C GLN A 81 -14.39 11.30 14.93
N ASP A 82 -15.24 10.71 14.09
CA ASP A 82 -16.32 9.83 14.55
C ASP A 82 -15.77 8.57 15.25
N ALA A 83 -14.69 8.00 14.71
CA ALA A 83 -14.05 6.82 15.27
C ALA A 83 -12.93 7.13 16.28
N GLN A 84 -12.54 8.39 16.45
CA GLN A 84 -11.42 8.83 17.29
C GLN A 84 -10.09 8.09 17.01
N ILE A 85 -9.83 7.76 15.75
CA ILE A 85 -8.63 7.01 15.32
C ILE A 85 -7.93 7.66 14.14
N PHE A 86 -6.63 7.41 14.01
CA PHE A 86 -5.86 7.73 12.81
C PHE A 86 -5.99 6.61 11.77
N ILE A 87 -6.53 6.95 10.60
CA ILE A 87 -6.67 6.05 9.46
C ILE A 87 -5.41 6.12 8.60
N ASN A 88 -4.83 4.96 8.27
CA ASN A 88 -3.63 4.86 7.47
C ASN A 88 -3.94 5.04 5.98
N CYS A 89 -3.33 6.06 5.37
CA CYS A 89 -3.52 6.41 3.96
C CYS A 89 -2.48 5.78 3.04
N GLY A 90 -1.35 5.32 3.60
CA GLY A 90 -0.24 4.75 2.85
C GLY A 90 1.06 5.53 3.02
N PHE A 91 1.95 5.32 2.07
CA PHE A 91 3.29 5.91 2.04
C PHE A 91 3.34 7.03 1.01
N ASP A 92 4.01 8.14 1.32
CA ASP A 92 4.23 9.23 0.39
C ASP A 92 5.25 8.86 -0.72
N PRO A 93 4.94 9.02 -2.02
CA PRO A 93 3.74 9.65 -2.61
C PRO A 93 2.50 8.76 -2.56
N LEU A 94 1.38 9.35 -2.15
CA LEU A 94 0.08 8.68 -2.10
C LEU A 94 -0.50 8.46 -3.51
N PRO A 95 -1.28 7.39 -3.74
CA PRO A 95 -2.02 7.23 -4.98
C PRO A 95 -3.21 8.21 -5.07
N ASP A 96 -3.57 8.59 -6.29
CA ASP A 96 -4.59 9.64 -6.55
C ASP A 96 -6.01 9.25 -6.11
N ASN A 97 -6.25 7.97 -5.85
CA ASN A 97 -7.55 7.45 -5.42
C ASN A 97 -7.80 7.55 -3.90
N ILE A 98 -6.84 8.05 -3.12
CA ILE A 98 -7.02 8.21 -1.68
C ILE A 98 -7.74 9.52 -1.39
N THR A 99 -8.93 9.42 -0.81
CA THR A 99 -9.77 10.55 -0.44
C THR A 99 -10.13 10.53 1.05
N ILE A 100 -10.50 11.69 1.58
CA ILE A 100 -11.11 11.84 2.92
C ILE A 100 -12.61 12.07 2.73
N PRO A 101 -13.48 11.19 3.29
CA PRO A 101 -14.93 11.32 3.19
C PRO A 101 -15.47 12.65 3.73
N GLN A 102 -16.59 13.11 3.17
CA GLN A 102 -17.23 14.37 3.59
C GLN A 102 -17.56 14.41 5.08
N GLU A 103 -17.97 13.27 5.64
CA GLU A 103 -18.34 13.14 7.06
C GLU A 103 -17.20 13.53 7.99
N ASP A 104 -15.96 13.25 7.60
CA ASP A 104 -14.77 13.42 8.44
C ASP A 104 -14.27 14.88 8.54
N TYR A 105 -14.80 15.81 7.74
CA TYR A 105 -14.35 17.21 7.75
C TYR A 105 -15.47 18.26 7.73
N LYS A 106 -16.66 17.97 7.20
CA LYS A 106 -17.71 18.99 7.00
C LYS A 106 -18.22 19.61 8.30
N ASN A 107 -18.28 18.82 9.36
CA ASN A 107 -18.80 19.26 10.67
C ASN A 107 -17.71 19.78 11.60
N PHE A 108 -16.46 19.85 11.12
CA PHE A 108 -15.31 20.14 11.95
C PHE A 108 -14.55 21.36 11.45
N THR A 109 -14.04 22.15 12.40
CA THR A 109 -13.22 23.32 12.12
C THR A 109 -11.76 22.95 11.88
N GLU A 110 -11.36 21.72 12.20
CA GLU A 110 -10.00 21.23 12.12
C GLU A 110 -9.88 19.88 11.41
N LEU A 111 -8.84 19.75 10.58
CA LEU A 111 -8.42 18.51 9.93
C LEU A 111 -7.03 18.12 10.46
N LYS A 112 -6.92 16.96 11.09
CA LYS A 112 -5.64 16.47 11.64
C LYS A 112 -4.98 15.49 10.66
N ILE A 113 -3.78 15.83 10.22
CA ILE A 113 -2.94 14.97 9.39
C ILE A 113 -1.70 14.60 10.20
N LYS A 114 -1.38 13.31 10.24
CA LYS A 114 -0.21 12.78 10.92
C LYS A 114 0.75 12.18 9.91
N CYS A 115 1.99 12.64 9.95
CA CYS A 115 3.09 12.13 9.14
C CYS A 115 4.07 11.44 10.07
N LYS A 116 4.33 10.16 9.84
CA LYS A 116 5.30 9.41 10.63
C LYS A 116 6.45 8.98 9.74
N GLU A 117 7.66 9.43 10.07
CA GLU A 117 8.86 8.92 9.44
C GLU A 117 8.97 7.43 9.73
N ASN A 118 8.97 6.63 8.67
CA ASN A 118 8.98 5.20 8.83
C ASN A 118 10.43 4.74 8.85
N GLN A 119 10.87 4.10 9.94
CA GLN A 119 12.21 3.50 10.06
C GLN A 119 12.36 2.25 9.17
N ILE A 120 11.66 2.19 8.05
CA ILE A 120 11.75 1.01 7.22
C ILE A 120 13.10 1.00 6.53
N SER A 121 13.92 0.03 6.96
CA SER A 121 14.98 -0.60 6.18
C SER A 121 14.71 -0.45 4.69
N LEU A 122 15.66 0.14 3.95
CA LEU A 122 15.72 0.38 2.49
C LEU A 122 14.95 -0.66 1.65
N ILE A 123 14.98 -1.92 2.08
CA ILE A 123 14.26 -3.07 1.55
C ILE A 123 12.73 -2.85 1.43
N HIS A 124 12.10 -2.02 2.26
CA HIS A 124 10.65 -1.78 2.20
C HIS A 124 10.27 -0.63 1.26
N GLN A 125 11.19 0.30 1.01
CA GLN A 125 11.05 1.31 -0.04
C GLN A 125 10.99 0.61 -1.41
N VAL A 126 11.87 -0.38 -1.61
CA VAL A 126 11.87 -1.26 -2.80
C VAL A 126 10.58 -2.08 -2.94
N MET A 127 9.86 -2.38 -1.85
CA MET A 127 8.64 -3.21 -1.89
C MET A 127 7.33 -2.44 -2.12
N PHE A 128 7.28 -1.13 -1.88
CA PHE A 128 6.06 -0.33 -2.12
C PHE A 128 5.89 0.05 -3.60
N GLU A 129 7.00 0.24 -4.32
CA GLU A 129 7.01 0.57 -5.75
C GLU A 129 6.42 -0.56 -6.63
N GLU A 130 6.42 -1.82 -6.15
CA GLU A 130 5.97 -2.99 -6.93
C GLU A 130 4.45 -3.27 -6.86
N ASN A 131 3.73 -2.79 -5.84
CA ASN A 131 2.30 -3.10 -5.70
C ASN A 131 1.40 -2.31 -6.68
N ASN A 132 1.92 -1.27 -7.34
CA ASN A 132 1.19 -0.53 -8.39
C ASN A 132 1.33 -1.13 -9.80
N TYR A 133 2.20 -2.14 -10.01
CA TYR A 133 2.42 -2.74 -11.34
C TYR A 133 1.87 -4.17 -11.49
N GLU A 134 1.57 -4.88 -10.39
CA GLU A 134 1.01 -6.23 -10.43
C GLU A 134 -0.54 -6.24 -10.54
N GLN A 135 -1.09 -5.60 -11.58
CA GLN A 135 -2.44 -5.94 -12.07
C GLN A 135 -2.53 -6.21 -13.58
N ASN A 136 -1.45 -6.07 -14.36
CA ASN A 136 -1.54 -6.15 -15.82
C ASN A 136 -0.73 -7.23 -16.53
N ASN A 137 -0.14 -8.21 -15.85
CA ASN A 137 0.52 -9.32 -16.58
C ASN A 137 0.29 -10.68 -15.92
N LYS A 138 -0.85 -11.28 -16.24
CA LYS A 138 -0.95 -12.73 -16.38
C LYS A 138 -1.07 -13.02 -17.86
N ASN A 139 0.02 -13.45 -18.49
CA ASN A 139 0.01 -14.56 -19.45
C ASN A 139 1.43 -14.85 -19.94
N GLN A 140 1.73 -16.15 -20.00
CA GLN A 140 2.84 -16.80 -20.71
C GLN A 140 4.23 -16.55 -20.07
N GLU A 141 5.10 -17.55 -19.87
CA GLU A 141 5.47 -18.64 -20.78
C GLU A 141 5.78 -20.00 -20.08
N GLU A 142 5.49 -21.07 -20.82
CA GLU A 142 5.92 -22.46 -20.59
C GLU A 142 7.19 -22.81 -21.39
N LYS A 143 8.05 -23.65 -20.78
CA LYS A 143 9.08 -24.56 -21.35
C LYS A 143 10.36 -23.88 -21.89
N GLN A 144 11.59 -24.35 -21.60
CA GLN A 144 12.08 -25.73 -21.76
C GLN A 144 12.97 -26.20 -20.59
N LYS A 145 12.97 -27.52 -20.35
CA LYS A 145 13.82 -28.22 -19.39
C LYS A 145 15.09 -28.72 -20.09
N VAL A 146 16.26 -28.35 -19.56
CA VAL A 146 17.52 -29.07 -19.79
C VAL A 146 17.89 -29.77 -18.48
N PRO A 147 18.23 -31.08 -18.47
CA PRO A 147 18.53 -31.81 -17.25
C PRO A 147 19.95 -31.47 -16.80
N ASN A 148 20.09 -30.45 -15.95
CA ASN A 148 21.38 -30.14 -15.35
C ASN A 148 21.60 -31.02 -14.11
N GLN A 149 22.69 -31.79 -14.13
CA GLN A 149 23.15 -32.60 -13.02
C GLN A 149 23.18 -31.76 -11.73
N CYS A 150 22.46 -32.23 -10.71
CA CYS A 150 22.26 -31.55 -9.44
C CYS A 150 23.54 -31.59 -8.61
N ARG A 151 24.49 -30.70 -8.90
CA ARG A 151 25.44 -30.25 -7.88
C ARG A 151 24.63 -29.43 -6.88
N ARG A 152 24.35 -30.03 -5.72
CA ARG A 152 23.65 -29.39 -4.60
C ARG A 152 24.31 -28.02 -4.36
N THR A 153 23.60 -26.96 -4.72
CA THR A 153 24.11 -25.59 -4.61
C THR A 153 24.38 -25.34 -3.14
N LYS A 154 25.61 -24.92 -2.82
CA LYS A 154 26.01 -24.55 -1.46
C LYS A 154 24.96 -23.60 -0.89
N GLU A 155 24.33 -23.98 0.22
CA GLU A 155 23.30 -23.16 0.85
C GLU A 155 23.88 -21.80 1.21
N ARG A 156 23.23 -20.73 0.73
CA ARG A 156 23.65 -19.34 0.97
C ARG A 156 23.13 -18.85 2.33
N LYS A 157 23.86 -17.92 2.93
CA LYS A 157 23.45 -17.23 4.16
C LYS A 157 22.31 -16.25 3.89
N ILE A 158 21.45 -16.02 4.89
CA ILE A 158 20.31 -15.10 4.81
C ILE A 158 20.78 -13.68 4.54
N GLY A 159 21.83 -13.21 5.23
CA GLY A 159 22.41 -11.88 4.99
C GLY A 159 22.88 -11.70 3.55
N TYR A 160 23.59 -12.70 3.01
CA TYR A 160 24.10 -12.68 1.64
C TYR A 160 22.97 -12.56 0.61
N ILE A 161 21.90 -13.36 0.75
CA ILE A 161 20.79 -13.29 -0.22
C ILE A 161 20.03 -11.97 -0.13
N ILE A 162 19.93 -11.35 1.06
CA ILE A 162 19.30 -10.04 1.23
C ILE A 162 20.12 -8.98 0.50
N GLU A 163 21.43 -8.94 0.75
CA GLU A 163 22.35 -8.01 0.10
C GLU A 163 22.26 -8.14 -1.43
N LYS A 164 22.23 -9.38 -1.95
CA LYS A 164 22.13 -9.64 -3.39
C LYS A 164 20.79 -9.28 -4.00
N VAL A 165 19.68 -9.50 -3.29
CA VAL A 165 18.34 -9.08 -3.75
C VAL A 165 18.23 -7.55 -3.77
N VAL A 166 18.81 -6.86 -2.79
CA VAL A 166 18.85 -5.38 -2.76
C VAL A 166 19.70 -4.84 -3.90
N GLU A 167 20.92 -5.36 -4.09
CA GLU A 167 21.80 -5.00 -5.21
C GLU A 167 21.09 -5.19 -6.56
N TRP A 168 20.45 -6.34 -6.75
CA TRP A 168 19.68 -6.65 -7.95
C TRP A 168 18.55 -5.64 -8.22
N ARG A 169 17.80 -5.26 -7.18
CA ARG A 169 16.69 -4.30 -7.31
C ARG A 169 17.18 -2.88 -7.54
N ASN A 170 18.30 -2.49 -6.93
CA ASN A 170 18.90 -1.18 -7.18
C ASN A 170 19.37 -1.04 -8.63
N LEU A 171 19.98 -2.09 -9.19
CA LEU A 171 20.41 -2.13 -10.59
C LEU A 171 19.23 -2.04 -11.58
N TYR A 172 18.10 -2.64 -11.22
CA TYR A 172 16.86 -2.55 -12.01
C TYR A 172 16.22 -1.15 -11.94
N ASN A 173 16.09 -0.60 -10.72
CA ASN A 173 15.44 0.70 -10.50
C ASN A 173 16.27 1.87 -11.04
N GLY A 174 17.59 1.69 -11.13
CA GLY A 174 18.57 2.74 -11.40
C GLY A 174 18.84 3.54 -10.14
N SER A 175 20.06 3.46 -9.60
CA SER A 175 20.47 4.33 -8.49
C SER A 175 20.86 5.72 -9.01
N ILE A 176 20.28 6.77 -8.43
CA ILE A 176 20.78 8.14 -8.58
C ILE A 176 21.97 8.26 -7.64
N GLN A 177 23.20 8.19 -8.17
CA GLN A 177 24.36 8.73 -7.45
C GLN A 177 24.44 10.22 -7.75
N GLU A 178 24.65 11.01 -6.69
CA GLU A 178 24.76 12.47 -6.74
C GLU A 178 25.82 12.89 -7.77
N GLY A 179 25.38 13.46 -8.91
CA GLY A 179 26.26 14.21 -9.82
C GLY A 179 26.24 13.77 -11.29
N GLU A 180 25.91 12.53 -11.63
CA GLU A 180 25.92 12.06 -13.03
C GLU A 180 24.56 11.47 -13.47
N MET A 181 24.11 11.91 -14.66
CA MET A 181 22.84 11.54 -15.27
C MET A 181 22.71 10.03 -15.48
N LYS A 182 21.62 9.47 -14.92
CA LYS A 182 20.97 8.20 -15.33
C LYS A 182 21.93 7.06 -15.69
N GLN A 183 22.28 6.21 -14.72
CA GLN A 183 22.51 4.82 -15.09
C GLN A 183 21.21 4.28 -15.70
N ASN A 184 21.29 3.78 -16.94
CA ASN A 184 20.17 3.14 -17.62
C ASN A 184 19.60 2.04 -16.71
N ARG A 185 18.28 2.07 -16.50
CA ARG A 185 17.55 0.98 -15.85
C ARG A 185 17.89 -0.31 -16.60
N LEU A 186 18.56 -1.24 -15.91
CA LEU A 186 18.87 -2.53 -16.50
C LEU A 186 17.61 -3.38 -16.51
N SER A 187 17.48 -4.27 -17.49
CA SER A 187 16.47 -5.31 -17.39
C SER A 187 16.76 -6.22 -16.18
N LEU A 188 15.73 -6.90 -15.67
CA LEU A 188 15.89 -7.84 -14.55
C LEU A 188 16.90 -8.95 -14.85
N GLU A 189 17.01 -9.36 -16.11
CA GLU A 189 17.97 -10.39 -16.55
C GLU A 189 19.41 -9.85 -16.56
N GLU A 190 19.63 -8.66 -17.12
CA GLU A 190 20.94 -8.00 -17.11
C GLU A 190 21.40 -7.68 -15.70
N ALA A 191 20.49 -7.19 -14.85
CA ALA A 191 20.78 -6.96 -13.45
C ALA A 191 21.18 -8.28 -12.76
N ALA A 192 20.46 -9.38 -13.00
CA ALA A 192 20.78 -10.69 -12.42
C ALA A 192 22.16 -11.20 -12.86
N ASN A 193 22.51 -10.98 -14.13
CA ASN A 193 23.84 -11.29 -14.67
C ASN A 193 24.93 -10.49 -13.94
N LYS A 194 24.72 -9.20 -13.69
CA LYS A 194 25.66 -8.37 -12.91
C LYS A 194 25.83 -8.87 -11.48
N VAL A 195 24.74 -9.32 -10.83
CA VAL A 195 24.82 -9.84 -9.45
C VAL A 195 25.37 -11.27 -9.38
N GLN A 196 25.64 -11.91 -10.52
CA GLN A 196 26.14 -13.29 -10.65
C GLN A 196 25.23 -14.32 -9.97
N ILE A 197 23.92 -14.11 -10.00
CA ILE A 197 22.92 -15.06 -9.52
C ILE A 197 21.82 -15.16 -10.56
N SER A 198 21.39 -16.38 -10.89
CA SER A 198 20.29 -16.57 -11.83
C SER A 198 19.02 -15.85 -11.35
N LYS A 199 18.34 -15.18 -12.27
CA LYS A 199 17.09 -14.45 -12.01
C LYS A 199 16.09 -15.28 -11.21
N LYS A 200 15.86 -16.53 -11.62
CA LYS A 200 14.98 -17.49 -10.91
C LYS A 200 15.33 -17.66 -9.43
N SER A 201 16.62 -17.67 -9.07
CA SER A 201 17.03 -17.79 -7.67
C SER A 201 16.80 -16.49 -6.90
N LEU A 202 17.06 -15.34 -7.53
CA LEU A 202 16.78 -14.03 -6.94
C LEU A 202 15.28 -13.83 -6.72
N ASP A 203 14.44 -14.25 -7.67
CA ASP A 203 12.98 -14.27 -7.53
C ASP A 203 12.52 -15.12 -6.34
N ASP A 204 13.05 -16.35 -6.19
CA ASP A 204 12.75 -17.18 -5.02
C ASP A 204 13.20 -16.49 -3.72
N TYR A 205 14.44 -15.96 -3.67
CA TYR A 205 14.93 -15.28 -2.47
C TYR A 205 14.08 -14.08 -2.10
N LEU A 206 13.72 -13.23 -3.07
CA LEU A 206 12.84 -12.10 -2.87
C LEU A 206 11.49 -12.56 -2.30
N LEU A 207 10.90 -13.62 -2.88
CA LEU A 207 9.64 -14.18 -2.40
C LEU A 207 9.74 -14.71 -0.96
N GLN A 208 10.84 -15.40 -0.61
CA GLN A 208 11.07 -15.89 0.75
C GLN A 208 11.25 -14.73 1.74
N ILE A 209 11.98 -13.67 1.35
CA ILE A 209 12.17 -12.47 2.18
C ILE A 209 10.82 -11.76 2.40
N ARG A 210 10.00 -11.61 1.36
CA ARG A 210 8.64 -11.05 1.44
C ARG A 210 7.78 -11.82 2.45
N PHE A 211 7.76 -13.15 2.36
CA PHE A 211 6.98 -13.95 3.31
C PHE A 211 7.56 -13.99 4.71
N GLY A 212 8.89 -14.04 4.84
CA GLY A 212 9.56 -13.97 6.14
C GLY A 212 9.15 -12.70 6.88
N ARG A 213 9.22 -11.54 6.22
CA ARG A 213 8.74 -10.27 6.78
C ARG A 213 7.26 -10.31 7.15
N LYS A 214 6.42 -10.80 6.23
CA LYS A 214 4.97 -10.93 6.45
C LYS A 214 4.60 -11.78 7.67
N TYR A 215 5.46 -12.73 8.03
CA TYR A 215 5.25 -13.64 9.16
C TYR A 215 6.09 -13.27 10.40
N GLY A 216 6.84 -12.16 10.38
CA GLY A 216 7.60 -11.69 11.53
C GLY A 216 8.95 -12.41 11.72
N PHE A 217 9.59 -12.89 10.65
CA PHE A 217 10.92 -13.48 10.73
C PHE A 217 11.97 -12.43 11.13
N ASN A 218 12.78 -12.73 12.15
CA ASN A 218 13.86 -11.84 12.61
C ASN A 218 15.12 -12.01 11.73
N PHE A 219 15.25 -11.19 10.69
CA PHE A 219 16.39 -11.27 9.76
C PHE A 219 17.72 -10.83 10.37
N ASN A 220 17.71 -10.00 11.42
CA ASN A 220 18.93 -9.50 12.04
C ASN A 220 19.61 -10.60 12.85
N GLU A 221 18.83 -11.32 13.65
CA GLU A 221 19.29 -12.46 14.45
C GLU A 221 19.77 -13.61 13.57
N HIS A 222 19.02 -13.91 12.50
CA HIS A 222 19.32 -14.99 11.58
C HIS A 222 20.20 -14.58 10.39
N LYS A 223 20.93 -13.45 10.45
CA LYS A 223 21.72 -12.96 9.29
C LYS A 223 22.76 -13.98 8.83
N ASN A 224 23.41 -14.66 9.78
CA ASN A 224 24.48 -15.62 9.52
C ASN A 224 23.99 -17.03 9.21
N ASP A 225 22.70 -17.27 9.40
CA ASP A 225 22.06 -18.56 9.20
C ASP A 225 21.83 -18.86 7.73
N LYS A 226 21.63 -20.14 7.41
CA LYS A 226 21.36 -20.59 6.05
C LYS A 226 19.92 -20.25 5.63
N VAL A 227 19.72 -19.93 4.36
CA VAL A 227 18.39 -19.63 3.77
C VAL A 227 17.35 -20.74 4.00
N GLY A 228 17.78 -21.98 4.22
CA GLY A 228 16.91 -23.09 4.58
C GLY A 228 16.03 -22.81 5.81
N ILE A 229 16.56 -22.09 6.81
CA ILE A 229 15.83 -21.71 8.03
C ILE A 229 14.67 -20.78 7.68
N LEU A 230 14.92 -19.75 6.86
CA LEU A 230 13.89 -18.85 6.36
C LEU A 230 12.80 -19.61 5.57
N ARG A 231 13.20 -20.52 4.66
CA ARG A 231 12.27 -21.31 3.86
C ARG A 231 11.38 -22.21 4.73
N ALA A 232 11.97 -22.88 5.72
CA ALA A 232 11.24 -23.74 6.66
C ALA A 232 10.23 -22.93 7.48
N PHE A 233 10.64 -21.76 7.99
CA PHE A 233 9.76 -20.85 8.70
C PHE A 233 8.57 -20.40 7.85
N VAL A 234 8.82 -19.94 6.61
CA VAL A 234 7.79 -19.50 5.67
C VAL A 234 6.82 -20.64 5.34
N LYS A 235 7.32 -21.85 5.14
CA LYS A 235 6.49 -23.04 4.88
C LYS A 235 5.53 -23.33 6.03
N LYS A 236 6.05 -23.37 7.27
CA LYS A 236 5.25 -23.60 8.49
C LYS A 236 4.10 -22.60 8.62
N HIS A 237 4.37 -21.31 8.42
CA HIS A 237 3.33 -20.27 8.50
C HIS A 237 2.30 -20.32 7.36
N LYS A 238 2.71 -20.71 6.15
CA LYS A 238 1.76 -20.94 5.04
C LYS A 238 0.80 -22.08 5.35
N GLU A 239 1.29 -23.15 5.95
CA GLU A 239 0.46 -24.30 6.34
C GLU A 239 -0.56 -23.92 7.41
N ILE A 240 -0.15 -23.17 8.45
CA ILE A 240 -1.05 -22.67 9.50
C ILE A 240 -2.19 -21.82 8.88
N LYS A 241 -1.86 -20.84 8.02
CA LYS A 241 -2.88 -20.02 7.35
C LYS A 241 -3.85 -20.84 6.51
N ASN A 242 -3.36 -21.86 5.81
CA ASN A 242 -4.20 -22.72 4.99
C ASN A 242 -5.13 -23.59 5.85
N GLN A 243 -4.66 -24.08 6.99
CA GLN A 243 -5.48 -24.82 7.94
C GLN A 243 -6.57 -23.94 8.55
N ASP A 244 -6.26 -22.70 8.94
CA ASP A 244 -7.25 -21.76 9.47
C ASP A 244 -8.33 -21.40 8.45
N LYS A 245 -7.94 -21.19 7.18
CA LYS A 245 -8.89 -20.99 6.08
C LYS A 245 -9.80 -22.21 5.92
N LYS A 246 -9.26 -23.43 5.97
CA LYS A 246 -10.04 -24.68 5.87
C LYS A 246 -11.00 -24.84 7.03
N LYS A 247 -10.58 -24.53 8.27
CA LYS A 247 -11.44 -24.53 9.47
C LYS A 247 -12.58 -23.52 9.34
N LYS A 248 -12.30 -22.29 8.89
CA LYS A 248 -13.33 -21.26 8.65
C LYS A 248 -14.36 -21.71 7.60
N ARG A 249 -13.92 -22.30 6.48
CA ARG A 249 -14.83 -22.85 5.45
C ARG A 249 -15.71 -23.98 6.00
N ARG A 250 -15.16 -24.89 6.79
CA ARG A 250 -15.93 -25.96 7.45
C ARG A 250 -16.97 -25.41 8.42
N LYS A 251 -16.61 -24.43 9.25
CA LYS A 251 -17.53 -23.78 10.20
C LYS A 251 -18.67 -23.06 9.46
N LEU A 252 -18.35 -22.34 8.39
CA LEU A 252 -19.35 -21.67 7.55
C LEU A 252 -20.32 -22.67 6.91
N ASN A 253 -19.82 -23.77 6.34
CA ASN A 253 -20.66 -24.81 5.76
C ASN A 253 -21.59 -25.45 6.80
N TYR A 254 -21.10 -25.68 8.02
CA TYR A 254 -21.92 -26.20 9.12
C TYR A 254 -23.06 -25.23 9.48
N LEU A 255 -22.76 -23.93 9.61
CA LEU A 255 -23.76 -22.89 9.89
C LEU A 255 -24.84 -22.84 8.81
N ILE A 256 -24.46 -22.90 7.53
CA ILE A 256 -25.40 -22.92 6.40
C ILE A 256 -26.32 -24.14 6.50
N LYS A 257 -25.76 -25.34 6.74
CA LYS A 257 -26.54 -26.58 6.86
C LYS A 257 -27.51 -26.54 8.05
N ALA A 258 -27.08 -26.04 9.21
CA ALA A 258 -27.93 -25.87 10.38
C ALA A 258 -29.10 -24.90 10.13
N THR A 259 -28.84 -23.82 9.39
CA THR A 259 -29.85 -22.81 9.03
C THR A 259 -30.91 -23.39 8.08
N GLN A 260 -30.49 -24.20 7.10
CA GLN A 260 -31.40 -24.91 6.19
C GLN A 260 -32.29 -25.93 6.92
N LEU A 261 -31.72 -26.71 7.84
CA LEU A 261 -32.46 -27.66 8.68
C LEU A 261 -33.54 -26.97 9.52
N ASN A 262 -33.23 -25.81 10.12
CA ASN A 262 -34.20 -25.05 10.92
C ASN A 262 -35.32 -24.45 10.06
N ARG A 263 -35.04 -24.01 8.82
CA ARG A 263 -36.07 -23.58 7.87
C ARG A 263 -37.02 -24.71 7.49
N ASN A 264 -36.50 -25.91 7.26
CA ASN A 264 -37.32 -27.09 6.92
C ASN A 264 -38.19 -27.54 8.11
N LYS A 265 -37.66 -27.52 9.34
CA LYS A 265 -38.45 -27.82 10.55
C LYS A 265 -39.59 -26.81 10.77
N LYS A 266 -39.38 -25.51 10.49
CA LYS A 266 -40.45 -24.50 10.56
C LYS A 266 -41.53 -24.73 9.51
N LYS A 267 -41.17 -25.10 8.27
CA LYS A 267 -42.16 -25.46 7.23
C LYS A 267 -43.03 -26.64 7.65
N VAL A 268 -42.45 -27.71 8.20
CA VAL A 268 -43.21 -28.89 8.66
C VAL A 268 -44.14 -28.57 9.83
N LYS A 269 -43.78 -27.61 10.69
CA LYS A 269 -44.61 -27.21 11.84
C LYS A 269 -45.83 -26.36 11.43
N ILE A 270 -45.71 -25.58 10.36
CA ILE A 270 -46.84 -24.80 9.79
C ILE A 270 -47.88 -25.77 9.20
N PHE A 271 -47.45 -26.76 8.42
CA PHE A 271 -48.34 -27.75 7.81
C PHE A 271 -49.09 -28.68 8.80
N LYS A 272 -48.68 -28.75 10.07
CA LYS A 272 -49.33 -29.59 11.08
C LYS A 272 -50.39 -28.84 11.92
N ASN A 273 -50.50 -27.52 11.78
CA ASN A 273 -51.49 -26.72 12.51
C ASN A 273 -52.74 -26.40 11.67
N ASP A 274 -52.78 -26.82 10.40
CA ASP A 274 -53.85 -26.55 9.44
C ASP A 274 -54.75 -27.78 9.16
N PHE A 275 -54.68 -28.81 10.01
CA PHE A 275 -55.56 -29.99 10.03
C PHE A 275 -56.04 -30.24 11.44
#